data_AF-A0A0L0BR19-F1
#
_entry.id   AF-A0A0L0BR19-F1
#
_cell.length_a   1.000
_cell.length_b   1.000
_cell.length_c   1.000
_cell.angle_alpha   90.00
_cell.angle_beta   90.00
_cell.angle_gamma   90.00
#
_symmetry.space_group_name_H-M   'P 1'
#
loop_
_entity.id
_entity.type
_entity.pdbx_description
1 polymer ?
#
loop_
_entity_poly.entity_id
_entity_poly.type
_entity_poly.pdbx_seq_one_letter_code
_entity_poly.pdbx_strand_id
1 'polypeptide(L)'
;MFSTNIEAKITAEELQRLQEMCLETLRAGELHNLRNDAKLRAVNNTTSYDEFKDIVDAAHLKPITRQDKMNSKTKNRLWNSAARESEE
;
A
#
# COMPACT_ATOMS: atom_id res chain seq x y z
N MET A 1 -25.23 1.54 27.01
CA MET A 1 -24.73 2.73 27.72
C MET A 1 -23.29 2.45 28.09
N PHE A 2 -22.33 3.18 27.49
CA PHE A 2 -20.94 3.09 27.92
C PHE A 2 -20.83 3.83 29.26
N SER A 3 -20.63 3.10 30.36
CA SER A 3 -20.26 3.71 31.64
C SER A 3 -18.87 4.31 31.47
N THR A 4 -18.82 5.59 31.09
CA THR A 4 -17.58 6.37 31.14
C THR A 4 -17.29 6.64 32.60
N ASN A 5 -16.38 5.86 33.18
CA ASN A 5 -15.80 6.18 34.46
C ASN A 5 -14.90 7.41 34.24
N ILE A 6 -15.44 8.60 34.50
CA ILE A 6 -14.82 9.91 34.19
C ILE A 6 -13.45 10.08 34.91
N GLU A 7 -13.18 9.24 35.92
CA GLU A 7 -11.93 9.23 36.69
C GLU A 7 -10.81 8.34 36.10
N ALA A 8 -11.08 7.56 35.04
CA ALA A 8 -10.05 6.78 34.37
C ALA A 8 -9.09 7.73 33.64
N LYS A 9 -7.94 8.03 34.26
CA LYS A 9 -6.88 8.81 33.62
C LYS A 9 -6.36 8.06 32.40
N ILE A 10 -6.58 8.63 31.22
CA ILE A 10 -6.04 8.12 29.96
C ILE A 10 -4.52 8.04 30.10
N THR A 11 -3.99 6.84 29.87
CA THR A 11 -2.55 6.57 29.94
C THR A 11 -1.85 6.98 28.64
N ALA A 12 -0.53 7.19 28.70
CA ALA A 12 0.25 7.53 27.51
C ALA A 12 0.25 6.37 26.49
N GLU A 13 0.25 5.14 26.98
CA GLU A 13 0.22 3.91 26.19
C GLU A 13 -1.11 3.76 25.43
N GLU A 14 -2.23 4.15 26.03
CA GLU A 14 -3.54 4.17 25.36
C GLU A 14 -3.60 5.18 24.22
N LEU A 15 -3.00 6.37 24.42
CA LEU A 15 -2.91 7.38 23.36
C LEU A 15 -2.04 6.91 22.19
N GLN A 16 -0.92 6.25 22.47
CA GLN A 16 -0.06 5.66 21.42
C GLN A 16 -0.80 4.57 20.65
N ARG A 17 -1.49 3.66 21.34
CA ARG A 17 -2.31 2.62 20.69
C ARG A 17 -3.39 3.24 19.79
N LEU A 18 -4.09 4.25 20.29
CA LEU A 18 -5.12 4.95 19.50
C LEU A 18 -4.51 5.59 18.25
N GLN A 19 -3.35 6.23 18.39
CA GLN A 19 -2.62 6.80 17.26
C GLN A 19 -2.28 5.73 16.20
N GLU A 20 -1.72 4.60 16.62
CA GLU A 20 -1.37 3.50 15.71
C GLU A 20 -2.61 2.97 14.97
N MET A 21 -3.72 2.73 15.69
CA MET A 21 -4.99 2.29 15.11
C MET A 21 -5.55 3.31 14.12
N CYS A 22 -5.52 4.60 14.44
CA CYS A 22 -5.95 5.66 13.53
C CYS A 22 -5.10 5.68 12.25
N LEU A 23 -3.78 5.54 12.37
CA LEU A 23 -2.90 5.50 11.20
C LEU A 23 -3.12 4.25 10.35
N GLU A 24 -3.35 3.09 10.97
CA GLU A 24 -3.62 1.85 10.25
C GLU A 24 -4.95 1.91 9.48
N THR A 25 -6.00 2.41 10.12
CA THR A 25 -7.31 2.59 9.49
C THR A 25 -7.28 3.58 8.33
N LEU A 26 -6.54 4.69 8.47
CA LEU A 26 -6.33 5.65 7.38
C LEU A 26 -5.66 4.99 6.18
N ARG A 27 -4.53 4.31 6.39
CA ARG A 27 -3.79 3.60 5.32
C ARG A 27 -4.64 2.53 4.65
N ALA A 28 -5.44 1.79 5.43
CA ALA A 28 -6.35 0.78 4.88
C ALA A 28 -7.42 1.42 3.98
N GLY A 29 -7.97 2.58 4.38
CA GLY A 29 -8.92 3.35 3.58
C GLY A 29 -8.31 3.88 2.28
N GLU A 30 -7.11 4.46 2.34
CA GLU A 30 -6.37 4.93 1.15
C GLU A 30 -6.11 3.78 0.17
N LEU A 31 -5.64 2.64 0.67
CA LEU A 31 -5.37 1.46 -0.13
C LEU A 31 -6.65 0.87 -0.75
N HIS A 32 -7.75 0.89 -0.02
CA HIS A 32 -9.05 0.48 -0.55
C HIS A 32 -9.47 1.38 -1.72
N ASN A 33 -9.37 2.70 -1.55
CA ASN A 33 -9.74 3.67 -2.58
C ASN A 33 -8.88 3.52 -3.83
N LEU A 34 -7.56 3.36 -3.68
CA LEU A 34 -6.64 3.12 -4.80
C LEU A 34 -7.03 1.87 -5.59
N ARG A 35 -7.31 0.77 -4.90
CA ARG A 35 -7.70 -0.50 -5.54
C ARG A 35 -9.06 -0.43 -6.20
N ASN A 36 -10.02 0.25 -5.59
CA ASN A 36 -11.33 0.44 -6.17
C ASN A 36 -11.26 1.30 -7.44
N ASP A 37 -10.49 2.38 -7.41
CA ASP A 37 -10.23 3.21 -8.59
C ASP A 37 -9.59 2.40 -9.72
N ALA A 38 -8.59 1.56 -9.42
CA ALA A 38 -8.00 0.67 -10.40
C ALA A 38 -9.00 -0.33 -10.99
N LYS A 39 -9.89 -0.92 -10.17
CA LYS A 39 -10.96 -1.81 -10.65
C LYS A 39 -11.94 -1.08 -11.56
N LEU A 40 -12.39 0.11 -11.18
CA LEU A 40 -13.30 0.92 -12.00
C LEU A 40 -12.63 1.32 -13.33
N ARG A 41 -11.36 1.71 -13.29
CA ARG A 41 -10.58 2.00 -14.49
C ARG A 41 -10.44 0.78 -15.38
N ALA A 42 -10.17 -0.39 -14.82
CA ALA A 42 -10.06 -1.64 -15.56
C ALA A 42 -11.40 -1.95 -16.25
N VAL A 43 -12.51 -2.00 -15.51
CA VAL A 43 -13.85 -2.27 -16.07
C VAL A 43 -14.20 -1.32 -17.22
N ASN A 44 -13.89 -0.03 -17.09
CA ASN A 44 -14.34 0.98 -18.05
C ASN A 44 -13.44 1.15 -19.28
N ASN A 45 -12.16 0.74 -19.21
CA ASN A 45 -11.18 1.09 -20.24
C ASN A 45 -10.50 -0.12 -20.93
N THR A 46 -10.79 -1.35 -20.52
CA THR A 46 -10.14 -2.54 -21.11
C THR A 46 -11.05 -3.27 -22.09
N THR A 47 -10.47 -3.86 -23.13
CA THR A 47 -11.23 -4.65 -24.12
C THR A 47 -11.06 -6.16 -23.89
N SER A 48 -9.93 -6.58 -23.33
CA SER A 48 -9.66 -7.98 -23.00
C SER A 48 -9.62 -8.24 -21.50
N TYR A 49 -9.85 -9.49 -21.11
CA TYR A 49 -9.73 -9.91 -19.72
C TYR A 49 -8.28 -9.80 -19.21
N ASP A 50 -7.29 -10.04 -20.07
CA ASP A 50 -5.89 -9.98 -19.67
C ASP A 50 -5.48 -8.54 -19.28
N GLU A 51 -5.91 -7.54 -20.06
CA GLU A 51 -5.73 -6.13 -19.71
C GLU A 51 -6.42 -5.76 -18.39
N PHE A 52 -7.64 -6.24 -18.19
CA PHE A 52 -8.37 -6.04 -16.94
C PHE A 52 -7.58 -6.62 -15.76
N LYS A 53 -7.11 -7.85 -15.91
CA LYS A 53 -6.37 -8.58 -14.89
C LYS A 53 -5.08 -7.87 -14.53
N ASP A 54 -4.32 -7.41 -15.52
CA ASP A 54 -3.05 -6.72 -15.32
C ASP A 54 -3.22 -5.43 -14.52
N ILE A 55 -4.24 -4.62 -14.83
CA ILE A 55 -4.51 -3.37 -14.10
C ILE A 55 -4.89 -3.66 -12.64
N VAL A 56 -5.76 -4.65 -12.42
CA VAL A 56 -6.20 -5.01 -11.07
C VAL A 56 -5.04 -5.61 -10.27
N ASP A 57 -4.26 -6.50 -10.85
CA ASP A 57 -3.11 -7.15 -10.19
C ASP A 57 -2.02 -6.12 -9.85
N ALA A 58 -1.76 -5.15 -10.72
CA ALA A 58 -0.82 -4.06 -10.46
C ALA A 58 -1.19 -3.24 -9.21
N ALA A 59 -2.48 -2.99 -8.96
CA ALA A 59 -2.96 -2.28 -7.77
C ALA A 59 -2.82 -3.09 -6.46
N HIS A 60 -2.51 -4.38 -6.54
CA HIS A 60 -2.26 -5.24 -5.38
C HIS A 60 -0.77 -5.49 -5.11
N LEU A 61 0.14 -4.88 -5.88
CA LEU A 61 1.57 -4.99 -5.64
C LEU A 61 1.94 -4.47 -4.24
N LYS A 62 2.85 -5.20 -3.58
CA LYS A 62 3.39 -4.82 -2.27
C LYS A 62 4.70 -4.07 -2.44
N PRO A 63 5.06 -3.17 -1.50
CA PRO A 63 6.38 -2.55 -1.47
C PRO A 63 7.48 -3.62 -1.46
N ILE A 64 8.55 -3.37 -2.22
CA ILE A 64 9.71 -4.26 -2.29
C ILE A 64 10.45 -4.21 -0.95
N THR A 65 10.57 -5.37 -0.29
CA THR A 65 11.29 -5.49 0.98
C THR A 65 12.80 -5.50 0.77
N ARG A 66 13.57 -5.35 1.86
CA ARG A 66 15.03 -5.46 1.81
C ARG A 66 15.49 -6.85 1.34
N GLN A 67 14.77 -7.90 1.73
CA GLN A 67 15.08 -9.27 1.31
C GLN A 67 14.85 -9.45 -0.19
N ASP A 68 13.79 -8.85 -0.74
CA ASP A 68 13.49 -8.89 -2.18
C ASP A 68 14.61 -8.26 -3.03
N LYS A 69 15.24 -7.19 -2.51
CA LYS A 69 16.40 -6.53 -3.15
C LYS A 69 17.68 -7.36 -3.09
N MET A 70 17.83 -8.19 -2.06
CA MET A 70 19.02 -9.02 -1.87
C MET A 70 19.00 -10.32 -2.70
N ASN A 71 17.84 -10.69 -3.24
CA ASN A 71 17.69 -11.86 -4.11
C ASN A 71 18.58 -11.73 -5.36
N SER A 72 19.41 -12.74 -5.62
CA SER A 72 20.37 -12.76 -6.72
C SER A 72 19.75 -12.60 -8.10
N LYS A 73 18.46 -12.97 -8.26
CA LYS A 73 17.71 -12.78 -9.52
C LYS A 73 17.31 -11.32 -9.76
N THR A 74 17.17 -10.53 -8.70
CA THR A 74 16.75 -9.12 -8.76
C THR A 74 17.93 -8.16 -8.62
N LYS A 75 19.05 -8.62 -8.06
CA LYS A 75 20.20 -7.79 -7.65
C LYS A 75 20.85 -6.97 -8.77
N ASN A 76 20.82 -7.46 -10.01
CA ASN A 76 21.40 -6.77 -11.18
C ASN A 76 20.36 -6.14 -12.11
N ARG A 77 19.07 -6.15 -11.74
CA ARG A 77 18.01 -5.63 -12.60
C ARG A 77 17.76 -4.17 -12.25
N LEU A 78 18.51 -3.27 -12.91
CA LEU A 78 18.19 -1.84 -12.90
C LEU A 78 16.79 -1.67 -13.47
N TRP A 79 15.82 -1.37 -12.61
CA TRP A 79 14.41 -1.28 -12.98
C TRP A 79 14.08 0.03 -13.71
N ASN A 80 14.98 1.01 -13.64
CA ASN A 80 14.86 2.28 -14.33
C ASN A 80 15.96 2.40 -15.38
N SER A 81 15.59 2.49 -16.67
CA SER A 81 16.52 2.72 -17.76
C SER A 81 17.16 4.11 -17.70
N ALA A 82 16.49 5.10 -17.11
CA ALA A 82 17.07 6.44 -16.90
C ALA A 82 18.25 6.43 -15.91
N ALA A 83 18.37 5.40 -15.07
CA ALA A 83 19.55 5.23 -14.22
C ALA A 83 20.80 4.79 -15.01
N ARG A 84 20.67 4.41 -16.29
CA ARG A 84 21.81 4.08 -17.16
C ARG A 84 22.43 5.31 -17.82
N GLU A 85 21.72 6.42 -17.90
CA GLU A 85 22.17 7.63 -18.62
C GLU A 85 23.02 8.58 -17.76
N SER A 86 23.20 8.31 -16.46
CA SER A 86 23.94 9.18 -15.54
C SER A 86 25.43 8.84 -15.38
N GLU A 87 26.00 8.00 -16.25
CA GLU A 87 27.40 7.56 -16.20
C GLU A 87 28.25 8.01 -17.42
N GLU A 88 27.76 8.93 -18.26
CA GLU A 88 28.53 9.59 -19.34
C GLU A 88 28.87 11.04 -19.01
#